data_AF-A0AAU5BGS9-F1
#
_entry.id   AF-A0AAU5BGS9-F1
#
_cell.length_a   1.000
_cell.length_b   1.000
_cell.length_c   1.000
_cell.angle_alpha   90.00
_cell.angle_beta   90.00
_cell.angle_gamma   90.00
#
_symmetry.space_group_name_H-M   'P 1'
#
loop_
_entity.id
_entity.type
_entity.pdbx_description
1 polymer ?
#
loop_
_entity_poly.entity_id
_entity_poly.type
_entity_poly.pdbx_seq_one_letter_code
_entity_poly.pdbx_strand_id
1 'polypeptide(L)'
;MRRLNTFVHVDGVAYGPGSDVPPEVAEKIGAHAWESDDDQGDGAQVGFEDPATQPPPDDEPPTRSGRGSGIDAWRKFAEENGVEYDTHASRDEIIAACEAAGVVEREE
;
A
#
# COMPACT_ATOMS: atom_id res chain seq x y z
N MET A 1 -13.63 -28.00 -0.49
CA MET A 1 -13.52 -26.78 -1.30
C MET A 1 -12.51 -25.87 -0.63
N ARG A 2 -11.55 -25.31 -1.38
CA ARG A 2 -10.66 -24.26 -0.85
C ARG A 2 -11.52 -23.04 -0.55
N ARG A 3 -11.29 -22.42 0.61
CA ARG A 3 -12.00 -21.22 1.04
C ARG A 3 -11.06 -20.03 0.95
N LEU A 4 -11.62 -18.86 0.71
CA LEU A 4 -10.85 -17.62 0.80
C LEU A 4 -10.58 -17.30 2.26
N ASN A 5 -9.37 -16.80 2.55
CA ASN A 5 -9.00 -16.23 3.85
C ASN A 5 -9.20 -14.70 3.86
N THR A 6 -9.38 -14.09 2.69
CA THR A 6 -9.53 -12.63 2.54
C THR A 6 -10.59 -12.26 1.50
N PHE A 7 -10.93 -10.98 1.41
CA PHE A 7 -11.86 -10.46 0.41
C PHE A 7 -11.15 -10.23 -0.93
N VAL A 8 -11.68 -10.82 -2.00
CA VAL A 8 -11.14 -10.70 -3.35
C VAL A 8 -12.20 -10.16 -4.29
N HIS A 9 -11.85 -9.18 -5.12
CA HIS A 9 -12.73 -8.62 -6.13
C HIS A 9 -12.32 -9.13 -7.51
N VAL A 10 -13.24 -9.79 -8.20
CA VAL A 10 -13.02 -10.31 -9.55
C VAL A 10 -14.14 -9.84 -10.45
N ASP A 11 -13.81 -9.16 -11.56
CA ASP A 11 -14.78 -8.61 -12.51
C ASP A 11 -15.88 -7.73 -11.85
N GLY A 12 -15.51 -7.02 -10.78
CA GLY A 12 -16.43 -6.14 -10.02
C GLY A 12 -17.30 -6.86 -8.99
N VAL A 13 -17.16 -8.17 -8.82
CA VAL A 13 -17.86 -8.97 -7.81
C VAL A 13 -16.93 -9.28 -6.64
N ALA A 14 -17.38 -9.00 -5.42
CA ALA A 14 -16.64 -9.27 -4.20
C ALA A 14 -16.92 -10.69 -3.67
N TYR A 15 -15.86 -11.46 -3.45
CA TYR A 15 -15.90 -12.78 -2.83
C TYR A 15 -15.18 -12.70 -1.48
N GLY A 16 -15.91 -13.00 -0.41
CA GLY A 16 -15.39 -12.92 0.95
C GLY A 16 -14.92 -14.27 1.51
N PRO A 17 -14.35 -14.26 2.72
CA PRO A 17 -13.98 -15.47 3.43
C PRO A 17 -15.17 -16.43 3.58
N GLY A 18 -14.97 -17.69 3.21
CA GLY A 18 -16.04 -18.70 3.21
C GLY A 18 -17.08 -18.57 2.08
N SER A 19 -16.91 -17.63 1.14
CA SER A 19 -17.74 -17.56 -0.07
C SER A 19 -17.45 -18.73 -1.01
N ASP A 20 -18.50 -19.22 -1.68
CA ASP A 20 -18.36 -20.23 -2.73
C ASP A 20 -17.90 -19.53 -4.02
N VAL A 21 -16.68 -19.83 -4.44
CA VAL A 21 -16.05 -19.20 -5.60
C VAL A 21 -16.11 -20.15 -6.80
N PRO A 22 -16.71 -19.75 -7.93
CA PRO A 22 -16.72 -20.53 -9.15
C PRO A 22 -15.29 -20.84 -9.65
N PRO A 23 -15.06 -21.99 -10.32
CA PRO A 23 -13.72 -22.38 -10.77
C PRO A 23 -13.09 -21.37 -11.74
N GLU A 24 -13.87 -20.75 -12.63
CA GLU A 24 -13.40 -19.69 -13.54
C GLU A 24 -12.90 -18.43 -12.82
N VAL A 25 -13.46 -18.15 -11.65
CA VAL A 25 -13.04 -17.05 -10.78
C VAL A 25 -11.82 -17.50 -9.98
N ALA A 26 -11.82 -18.73 -9.47
CA ALA A 26 -10.73 -19.29 -8.69
C ALA A 26 -9.38 -19.31 -9.44
N GLU A 27 -9.39 -19.52 -10.76
CA GLU A 27 -8.20 -19.42 -11.61
C GLU A 27 -7.60 -18.01 -11.66
N LYS A 28 -8.42 -16.98 -11.45
CA LYS A 28 -7.98 -15.57 -11.38
C LYS A 28 -7.50 -15.18 -9.98
N ILE A 29 -7.80 -15.98 -8.96
CA ILE A 29 -7.46 -15.71 -7.57
C ILE A 29 -6.12 -16.36 -7.22
N GLY A 30 -5.14 -15.52 -6.85
CA GLY A 30 -3.80 -15.97 -6.45
C GLY A 30 -3.80 -16.85 -5.19
N ALA A 31 -2.77 -17.71 -5.07
CA ALA A 31 -2.61 -18.68 -3.97
C ALA A 31 -2.71 -18.05 -2.56
N HIS A 32 -2.25 -16.81 -2.40
CA HIS A 32 -2.23 -16.07 -1.14
C HIS A 32 -3.62 -15.72 -0.59
N ALA A 33 -4.66 -15.71 -1.44
CA ALA A 33 -6.01 -15.41 -1.01
C ALA A 33 -6.76 -16.65 -0.50
N TRP A 34 -6.20 -17.84 -0.72
CA TRP A 34 -6.77 -19.11 -0.26
C TRP A 34 -6.26 -19.45 1.13
N GLU A 35 -7.15 -20.00 1.95
CA GLU A 35 -6.82 -20.60 3.25
C GLU A 35 -5.91 -21.82 3.02
N SER A 36 -4.69 -21.77 3.56
CA SER A 36 -3.77 -22.91 3.62
C SER A 36 -4.03 -23.71 4.90
N ASP A 37 -3.98 -25.03 4.80
CA ASP A 37 -4.28 -25.98 5.89
C ASP A 37 -3.21 -25.99 7.00
N ASP A 38 -2.08 -25.30 6.78
CA ASP A 38 -0.98 -25.10 7.71
C ASP A 38 -1.00 -23.64 8.18
N ASP A 39 -1.71 -23.34 9.27
CA ASP A 39 -1.23 -22.54 10.41
C ASP A 39 -2.39 -22.25 11.40
N GLN A 40 -2.40 -22.97 12.52
CA GLN A 40 -3.10 -22.54 13.73
C GLN A 40 -2.08 -21.74 14.55
N GLY A 41 -2.09 -20.42 14.41
CA GLY A 41 -1.15 -19.57 15.12
C GLY A 41 -1.42 -18.08 14.99
N ASP A 42 -1.95 -17.50 16.07
CA ASP A 42 -1.96 -16.07 16.39
C ASP A 42 -2.94 -15.15 15.65
N GLY A 43 -3.89 -14.62 16.45
CA GLY A 43 -4.90 -13.67 16.04
C GLY A 43 -4.33 -12.30 15.66
N ALA A 44 -3.89 -12.16 14.41
CA ALA A 44 -3.75 -10.86 13.76
C ALA A 44 -5.09 -10.48 13.10
N GLN A 45 -5.86 -9.69 13.84
CA GLN A 45 -6.74 -8.62 13.36
C GLN A 45 -6.96 -8.52 11.84
N VAL A 46 -8.24 -8.51 11.45
CA VAL A 46 -8.74 -8.01 10.17
C VAL A 46 -8.16 -6.62 9.84
N GLY A 47 -7.00 -6.61 9.17
CA GLY A 47 -6.38 -5.43 8.62
C GLY A 47 -6.93 -5.21 7.22
N PHE A 48 -7.82 -4.24 7.08
CA PHE A 48 -7.91 -3.49 5.84
C PHE A 48 -6.54 -2.83 5.66
N GLU A 49 -5.62 -3.50 4.96
CA GLU A 49 -4.41 -2.86 4.46
C GLU A 49 -4.84 -1.99 3.27
N ASP A 50 -5.28 -0.78 3.64
CA ASP A 50 -4.93 0.44 2.91
C ASP A 50 -3.47 0.29 2.39
N PRO A 51 -3.12 0.73 1.17
CA PRO A 51 -1.81 0.48 0.54
C PRO A 51 -0.59 1.11 1.25
N ALA A 52 -0.67 1.36 2.55
CA ALA A 52 0.36 1.85 3.45
C ALA A 52 1.35 0.78 3.97
N THR A 53 1.40 -0.44 3.41
CA THR A 53 2.42 -1.45 3.78
C THR A 53 3.74 -1.19 3.03
N GLN A 54 4.39 -0.13 3.51
CA GLN A 54 5.81 0.01 3.81
C GLN A 54 6.82 -0.59 2.80
N PRO A 55 7.41 0.24 1.92
CA PRO A 55 8.77 0.00 1.44
C PRO A 55 9.79 0.21 2.59
N PRO A 56 11.01 -0.36 2.48
CA PRO A 56 12.00 -0.38 3.56
C PRO A 56 12.34 1.03 4.10
N PRO A 57 12.92 1.12 5.31
CA PRO A 57 13.58 2.35 5.77
C PRO A 57 14.87 2.52 4.97
N ASP A 58 14.72 2.87 3.71
CA ASP A 58 15.78 3.50 2.95
C ASP A 58 15.33 4.95 2.83
N ASP A 59 16.21 5.88 3.21
CA ASP A 59 16.14 7.33 3.01
C ASP A 59 15.88 7.75 1.54
N GLU A 60 15.38 6.86 0.69
CA GLU A 60 15.10 7.11 -0.71
C GLU A 60 13.76 7.86 -0.86
N PRO A 61 13.77 8.97 -1.60
CA PRO A 61 12.58 9.77 -1.79
C PRO A 61 11.53 9.01 -2.60
N PRO A 62 10.23 9.19 -2.27
CA PRO A 62 9.16 8.57 -3.03
C PRO A 62 9.24 9.01 -4.50
N THR A 63 8.72 8.17 -5.40
CA THR A 63 8.71 8.50 -6.84
C THR A 63 8.07 9.87 -7.10
N ARG A 64 8.60 10.63 -8.08
CA ARG A 64 8.07 11.94 -8.52
C ARG A 64 6.94 11.84 -9.54
N SER A 65 6.65 10.67 -10.12
CA SER A 65 5.41 10.42 -10.88
C SER A 65 5.02 8.93 -10.89
N GLY A 66 3.72 8.61 -10.80
CA GLY A 66 3.20 7.24 -10.84
C GLY A 66 2.20 6.87 -9.73
N ARG A 67 1.92 5.58 -9.56
CA ARG A 67 0.91 5.07 -8.60
C ARG A 67 1.37 5.17 -7.13
N GLY A 68 2.67 5.39 -6.88
CA GLY A 68 3.27 5.61 -5.55
C GLY A 68 3.75 7.04 -5.29
N SER A 69 3.25 7.99 -6.09
CA SER A 69 3.62 9.41 -6.11
C SER A 69 2.57 10.30 -5.45
N GLY A 70 1.68 9.72 -4.65
CA GLY A 70 0.61 10.48 -4.01
C GLY A 70 1.15 11.55 -3.07
N ILE A 71 0.40 12.63 -2.89
CA ILE A 71 0.69 13.66 -1.88
C ILE A 71 0.90 13.05 -0.49
N ASP A 72 0.18 11.98 -0.18
CA ASP A 72 0.28 11.23 1.08
C ASP A 72 1.68 10.60 1.28
N ALA A 73 2.26 10.01 0.23
CA ALA A 73 3.60 9.43 0.27
C ALA A 73 4.68 10.51 0.50
N TRP A 74 4.50 11.69 -0.08
CA TRP A 74 5.41 12.82 0.11
C TRP A 74 5.28 13.46 1.50
N ARG A 75 4.07 13.53 2.06
CA ARG A 75 3.82 13.97 3.44
C ARG A 75 4.51 13.06 4.44
N LYS A 76 4.29 11.76 4.30
CA LYS A 76 4.91 10.76 5.15
C LYS A 76 6.44 10.85 5.09
N PHE A 77 7.02 10.93 3.89
CA PHE A 77 8.46 11.10 3.71
C PHE A 77 8.98 12.39 4.37
N ALA A 78 8.27 13.51 4.21
CA ALA A 78 8.63 14.79 4.82
C ALA A 78 8.59 14.72 6.35
N GLU A 79 7.55 14.11 6.94
CA GLU A 79 7.43 13.92 8.38
C GLU A 79 8.53 13.00 8.95
N GLU A 80 8.84 11.89 8.27
CA GLU A 80 9.89 10.95 8.66
C GLU A 80 11.28 11.61 8.63
N ASN A 81 11.50 12.56 7.72
CA ASN A 81 12.74 13.32 7.60
C ASN A 81 12.74 14.64 8.40
N GLY A 82 11.66 14.96 9.13
CA GLY A 82 11.55 16.19 9.91
C GLY A 82 11.49 17.47 9.07
N VAL A 83 11.02 17.38 7.82
CA VAL A 83 10.83 18.53 6.92
C VAL A 83 9.54 19.25 7.29
N GLU A 84 9.63 20.55 7.56
CA GLU A 84 8.45 21.40 7.71
C GLU A 84 7.83 21.73 6.34
N TYR A 85 6.53 21.49 6.21
CA TYR A 85 5.73 21.84 5.04
C TYR A 85 4.34 22.31 5.47
N ASP A 86 3.64 23.03 4.58
CA ASP A 86 2.27 23.46 4.86
C ASP A 86 1.29 22.28 4.72
N THR A 87 0.36 22.09 5.66
CA THR A 87 -0.60 20.95 5.59
C THR A 87 -1.60 21.08 4.43
N HIS A 88 -1.71 22.26 3.82
CA HIS A 88 -2.42 22.53 2.58
C HIS A 88 -1.50 22.62 1.36
N ALA A 89 -0.18 22.45 1.54
CA ALA A 89 0.78 22.38 0.45
C ALA A 89 0.39 21.27 -0.53
N SER A 90 0.49 21.60 -1.80
CA SER A 90 0.39 20.67 -2.90
C SER A 90 1.57 19.71 -2.87
N ARG A 91 1.41 18.57 -3.53
CA ARG A 91 2.48 17.57 -3.66
C ARG A 91 3.82 18.18 -4.12
N ASP A 92 3.82 19.01 -5.17
CA ASP A 92 5.02 19.70 -5.67
C ASP A 92 5.65 20.63 -4.63
N GLU A 93 4.84 21.29 -3.81
CA GLU A 93 5.33 22.18 -2.75
C GLU A 93 6.00 21.39 -1.62
N ILE A 94 5.50 20.17 -1.32
CA ILE A 94 6.14 19.26 -0.36
C ILE A 94 7.46 18.72 -0.92
N ILE A 95 7.49 18.35 -2.21
CA ILE A 95 8.73 17.94 -2.89
C ILE A 95 9.77 19.06 -2.81
N ALA A 96 9.38 20.30 -3.12
CA ALA A 96 10.25 21.46 -3.05
C ALA A 96 10.77 21.74 -1.63
N ALA A 97 9.94 21.51 -0.59
CA ALA A 97 10.35 21.61 0.81
C ALA A 97 11.40 20.53 1.16
N CYS A 98 11.19 19.30 0.71
CA CYS A 98 12.14 18.20 0.88
C CYS A 98 13.47 18.44 0.13
N GLU A 99 13.44 19.03 -1.07
CA GLU A 99 14.64 19.46 -1.79
C GLU A 99 15.37 20.62 -1.08
N ALA A 100 14.62 21.57 -0.51
CA ALA A 100 15.19 22.68 0.26
C ALA A 100 15.84 22.20 1.57
N ALA A 101 15.29 21.14 2.18
CA ALA A 101 15.87 20.47 3.34
C ALA A 101 17.07 19.56 3.00
N GLY A 102 17.31 19.29 1.71
CA GLY A 102 18.43 18.46 1.24
C GLY A 102 18.22 16.95 1.44
N VAL A 103 16.97 16.52 1.67
CA VAL A 103 16.59 15.11 1.83
C VAL A 103 16.15 14.47 0.51
N VAL A 104 15.97 15.28 -0.53
CA VAL A 104 15.72 14.85 -1.90
C VAL A 104 16.81 15.44 -2.77
N GLU A 105 17.40 14.63 -3.67
CA GLU A 105 18.32 15.14 -4.67
C GLU A 105 17.60 16.16 -5.56
N ARG A 106 18.14 17.38 -5.61
CA ARG A 106 17.72 18.38 -6.58
C ARG A 106 18.20 17.91 -7.94
N GLU A 107 17.28 17.62 -8.85
CA GLU A 107 17.63 17.36 -10.24
C GLU A 107 18.15 18.69 -10.85
N GLU A 108 19.43 18.73 -11.19
CA GLU A 108 20.10 19.84 -11.92
C GLU A 108 19.74 19.86 -13.42
#